data_AF-A0A3B9A582-F1
#
_entry.id   AF-A0A3B9A582-F1
#
_cell.length_a   1.000
_cell.length_b   1.000
_cell.length_c   1.000
_cell.angle_alpha   90.00
_cell.angle_beta   90.00
_cell.angle_gamma   90.00
#
_symmetry.space_group_name_H-M   'P 1'
#
loop_
_entity.id
_entity.type
_entity.pdbx_description
1 polymer ?
#
loop_
_entity_poly.entity_id
_entity_poly.type
_entity_poly.pdbx_seq_one_letter_code
_entity_poly.pdbx_strand_id
1 'polypeptide(L)'
;MNLYLTLAWRYLSGRKLRTALTTLAITFGVLVIFGMNTFLPTFLKAYQTQVMAAAGQVDVTITHRTGETFDPSVLEKVRAVEGVEVASGSLERIINLPADYFDQDPQAFDRITALMLKGIDPVVGRQMIAYNIVEGRFLEPQDTEAAVITRSLAREIGVGVGDTIALPTATGIAELKAVGLLPERMLPGNEK
;
A
#
# COMPACT_ATOMS: atom_id res chain seq x y z
N MET A 1 53.56 -10.94 -28.13
CA MET A 1 52.27 -10.39 -27.67
C MET A 1 52.26 -8.85 -27.58
N ASN A 2 53.27 -8.20 -26.98
CA ASN A 2 53.27 -6.75 -26.77
C ASN A 2 53.29 -5.89 -28.04
N LEU A 3 53.96 -6.34 -29.11
CA LEU A 3 54.15 -5.52 -30.31
C LEU A 3 52.82 -5.17 -31.04
N TYR A 4 51.86 -6.10 -31.02
CA TYR A 4 50.52 -5.90 -31.59
C TYR A 4 49.68 -4.91 -30.78
N LEU A 5 49.77 -4.95 -29.45
CA LEU A 5 49.11 -3.99 -28.55
C LEU A 5 49.71 -2.58 -28.69
N THR A 6 51.05 -2.47 -28.81
CA THR A 6 51.73 -1.19 -29.01
C THR A 6 51.38 -0.55 -30.35
N LEU A 7 51.28 -1.34 -31.42
CA LEU A 7 50.83 -0.87 -32.74
C LEU A 7 49.36 -0.42 -32.71
N ALA A 8 48.48 -1.19 -32.06
CA ALA A 8 47.06 -0.84 -31.92
C ALA A 8 46.86 0.46 -31.13
N TRP A 9 47.56 0.65 -30.00
CA TRP A 9 47.50 1.87 -29.20
C TRP A 9 47.95 3.10 -29.99
N ARG A 10 49.05 2.99 -30.75
CA ARG A 10 49.55 4.07 -31.60
C ARG A 10 48.55 4.42 -32.70
N TYR A 11 47.88 3.43 -33.29
CA TYR A 11 46.85 3.63 -34.31
C TYR A 11 45.59 4.31 -33.75
N LEU A 12 45.15 3.91 -32.54
CA LEU A 12 44.03 4.52 -31.82
C LEU A 12 44.32 5.98 -31.42
N SER A 13 45.55 6.28 -31.01
CA SER A 13 46.00 7.64 -30.65
C SER A 13 46.14 8.59 -31.85
N GLY A 14 46.29 8.05 -33.07
CA GLY A 14 46.42 8.83 -34.30
C GLY A 14 45.11 9.45 -34.80
N ARG A 15 43.95 8.92 -34.38
CA ARG A 15 42.62 9.41 -34.76
C ARG A 15 41.73 9.59 -33.53
N LYS A 16 42.17 10.45 -32.61
CA LYS A 16 41.60 10.67 -31.27
C LYS A 16 40.09 10.88 -31.26
N LEU A 17 39.55 11.70 -32.17
CA LEU A 17 38.11 12.00 -32.22
C LEU A 17 37.26 10.77 -32.55
N ARG A 18 37.67 9.99 -33.56
CA ARG A 18 36.94 8.80 -33.98
C ARG A 18 36.99 7.73 -32.89
N THR A 19 38.16 7.49 -32.32
CA THR A 19 38.33 6.55 -31.21
C THR A 19 37.48 6.93 -30.00
N ALA A 20 37.45 8.21 -29.64
CA ALA A 20 36.63 8.71 -28.53
C ALA A 20 35.13 8.48 -28.78
N LEU A 21 34.63 8.84 -29.97
CA LEU A 21 33.21 8.66 -30.32
C LEU A 21 32.78 7.19 -30.36
N THR A 22 33.62 6.29 -30.88
CA THR A 22 33.30 4.85 -30.92
C THR A 22 33.33 4.22 -29.53
N THR A 23 34.30 4.58 -28.69
CA THR A 23 34.36 4.11 -27.30
C THR A 23 33.17 4.62 -26.52
N LEU A 24 32.79 5.90 -26.68
CA LEU A 24 31.62 6.48 -26.03
C LEU A 24 30.33 5.75 -26.43
N ALA A 25 30.16 5.44 -27.72
CA ALA A 25 28.99 4.69 -28.21
C ALA A 25 28.90 3.29 -27.59
N ILE A 26 30.03 2.57 -27.50
CA ILE A 26 30.09 1.25 -26.86
C ILE A 26 29.80 1.36 -25.36
N THR A 27 30.42 2.33 -24.68
CA THR A 27 30.19 2.58 -23.25
C THR A 27 28.72 2.88 -22.97
N PHE A 28 28.07 3.75 -23.76
CA PHE A 28 26.64 4.03 -23.60
C PHE A 28 25.78 2.78 -23.83
N GLY A 29 26.07 1.98 -24.86
CA GLY A 29 25.34 0.74 -25.12
C GLY A 29 25.42 -0.24 -23.94
N VAL A 30 26.63 -0.45 -23.41
CA VAL A 30 26.86 -1.33 -22.25
C VAL A 30 26.20 -0.77 -21.00
N LEU A 31 26.27 0.54 -20.77
CA LEU A 31 25.73 1.20 -19.58
C LEU A 31 24.20 1.14 -19.55
N VAL A 32 23.53 1.30 -20.69
CA VAL A 32 22.07 1.15 -20.79
C VAL A 32 21.64 -0.29 -20.50
N ILE A 33 22.31 -1.28 -21.09
CA ILE A 33 21.99 -2.70 -20.88
C ILE A 33 22.21 -3.08 -19.41
N PHE A 34 23.36 -2.70 -18.84
CA PHE A 34 23.70 -3.01 -17.46
C PHE A 34 22.81 -2.26 -16.46
N GLY A 35 22.52 -0.99 -16.75
CA GLY A 35 21.62 -0.14 -15.97
C GLY A 35 20.22 -0.74 -15.91
N MET A 36 19.66 -1.13 -17.06
CA MET A 36 18.33 -1.75 -17.11
C MET A 36 18.29 -3.10 -16.40
N ASN A 37 19.31 -3.94 -16.61
CA ASN A 37 19.42 -5.26 -15.97
C ASN A 37 19.61 -5.18 -14.45
N THR A 38 20.12 -4.07 -13.92
CA THR A 38 20.25 -3.86 -12.47
C THR A 38 19.00 -3.20 -11.89
N PHE A 39 18.45 -2.22 -12.60
CA PHE A 39 17.30 -1.45 -12.17
C PHE A 39 16.02 -2.29 -12.13
N LEU A 40 15.72 -3.02 -13.22
CA LEU A 40 14.48 -3.77 -13.34
C LEU A 40 14.26 -4.79 -12.21
N PRO A 41 15.21 -5.69 -11.87
CA PRO A 41 15.00 -6.64 -10.79
C PRO A 41 14.92 -5.96 -9.41
N THR A 42 15.68 -4.88 -9.20
CA THR A 42 15.62 -4.12 -7.93
C THR A 42 14.27 -3.46 -7.77
N PHE A 43 13.75 -2.85 -8.84
CA PHE A 43 12.43 -2.23 -8.89
C PHE A 43 11.33 -3.28 -8.66
N LEU A 44 11.38 -4.41 -9.35
CA LEU A 44 10.41 -5.50 -9.17
C LEU A 44 10.44 -6.05 -7.74
N LYS A 45 11.63 -6.25 -7.16
CA LYS A 45 11.77 -6.74 -5.78
C LYS A 45 11.24 -5.73 -4.75
N ALA A 46 11.54 -4.46 -4.94
CA ALA A 46 11.01 -3.39 -4.09
C ALA A 46 9.48 -3.35 -4.19
N TYR A 47 8.93 -3.39 -5.42
CA TYR A 47 7.49 -3.44 -5.65
C TYR A 47 6.85 -4.66 -5.00
N GLN A 48 7.39 -5.87 -5.19
CA GLN A 48 6.90 -7.09 -4.55
C GLN A 48 6.93 -7.00 -3.03
N THR A 49 8.01 -6.50 -2.44
CA THR A 49 8.12 -6.34 -0.99
C THR A 49 7.07 -5.37 -0.47
N GLN A 50 6.83 -4.25 -1.18
CA GLN A 50 5.80 -3.28 -0.82
C GLN A 50 4.38 -3.88 -0.95
N VAL A 51 4.12 -4.66 -2.01
CA VAL A 51 2.82 -5.33 -2.18
C VAL A 51 2.58 -6.38 -1.09
N MET A 52 3.58 -7.20 -0.77
CA MET A 52 3.46 -8.22 0.29
C MET A 52 3.28 -7.57 1.67
N ALA A 53 3.96 -6.45 1.93
CA ALA A 53 3.78 -5.71 3.18
C ALA A 53 2.37 -5.08 3.29
N ALA A 54 1.78 -4.66 2.16
CA ALA A 54 0.46 -4.03 2.13
C ALA A 54 -0.71 -5.04 2.10
N ALA A 55 -0.56 -6.15 1.39
CA ALA A 55 -1.59 -7.19 1.25
C ALA A 55 -1.62 -8.16 2.45
N GLY A 56 -0.54 -8.21 3.24
CA GLY A 56 -0.36 -9.23 4.26
C GLY A 56 -0.08 -10.62 3.67
N GLN A 57 0.16 -11.60 4.54
CA GLN A 57 0.37 -12.99 4.13
C GLN A 57 -0.98 -13.67 3.88
N VAL A 58 -1.77 -13.15 2.96
CA VAL A 58 -3.07 -13.70 2.58
C VAL A 58 -2.92 -14.51 1.30
N ASP A 59 -2.97 -15.83 1.39
CA ASP A 59 -2.87 -16.71 0.23
C ASP A 59 -4.16 -16.71 -0.62
N VAL A 60 -5.32 -16.57 0.05
CA VAL A 60 -6.63 -16.63 -0.59
C VAL A 60 -7.58 -15.58 0.01
N THR A 61 -8.17 -14.77 -0.87
CA THR A 61 -9.27 -13.86 -0.51
C THR A 61 -10.56 -14.34 -1.15
N ILE A 62 -11.57 -14.60 -0.32
CA ILE A 62 -12.91 -15.01 -0.78
C ILE A 62 -13.84 -13.80 -0.74
N THR A 63 -14.41 -13.44 -1.89
CA THR A 63 -15.36 -12.32 -2.01
C THR A 63 -16.67 -12.80 -2.60
N HIS A 64 -17.76 -12.13 -2.22
CA HIS A 64 -19.07 -12.41 -2.80
C HIS A 64 -19.17 -11.79 -4.19
N ARG A 65 -19.68 -12.53 -5.18
CA ARG A 65 -19.76 -12.06 -6.57
C ARG A 65 -20.61 -10.79 -6.73
N THR A 66 -21.62 -10.62 -5.90
CA THR A 66 -22.53 -9.46 -5.92
C THR A 66 -22.17 -8.39 -4.86
N GLY A 67 -21.12 -8.58 -4.06
CA GLY A 67 -20.73 -7.65 -2.99
C GLY A 67 -21.60 -7.71 -1.72
N GLU A 68 -22.44 -8.74 -1.59
CA GLU A 68 -23.23 -9.01 -0.37
C GLU A 68 -22.38 -9.57 0.77
N THR A 69 -22.92 -9.55 1.97
CA THR A 69 -22.29 -10.12 3.17
C THR A 69 -22.39 -11.63 3.17
N PHE A 70 -21.35 -12.30 3.67
CA PHE A 70 -21.42 -13.73 3.96
C PHE A 70 -22.18 -14.00 5.26
N ASP A 71 -22.85 -15.15 5.31
CA ASP A 71 -23.31 -15.71 6.57
C ASP A 71 -22.09 -16.11 7.44
N PRO A 72 -22.08 -15.81 8.74
CA PRO A 72 -20.95 -16.16 9.62
C PRO A 72 -20.55 -17.64 9.58
N SER A 73 -21.48 -18.56 9.30
CA SER A 73 -21.21 -20.00 9.18
C SER A 73 -20.26 -20.36 8.01
N VAL A 74 -20.13 -19.49 7.01
CA VAL A 74 -19.20 -19.72 5.89
C VAL A 74 -17.75 -19.67 6.36
N LEU A 75 -17.42 -18.79 7.32
CA LEU A 75 -16.08 -18.68 7.87
C LEU A 75 -15.66 -19.99 8.55
N GLU A 76 -16.57 -20.60 9.32
CA GLU A 76 -16.34 -21.89 9.99
C GLU A 76 -16.12 -23.02 8.98
N LYS A 77 -16.83 -23.02 7.85
CA LYS A 77 -16.59 -23.99 6.77
C LYS A 77 -15.20 -23.84 6.16
N VAL A 78 -14.73 -22.61 5.97
CA VAL A 78 -13.39 -22.34 5.43
C VAL A 78 -12.30 -22.75 6.43
N ARG A 79 -12.48 -22.46 7.72
CA ARG A 79 -11.58 -22.90 8.80
C ARG A 79 -11.46 -24.42 8.90
N ALA A 80 -12.52 -25.15 8.54
CA ALA A 80 -12.54 -26.61 8.59
C ALA A 80 -11.83 -27.30 7.40
N VAL A 81 -11.39 -26.55 6.39
CA VAL A 81 -10.67 -27.13 5.24
C VAL A 81 -9.25 -27.51 5.65
N GLU A 82 -8.85 -28.74 5.35
CA GLU A 82 -7.50 -29.22 5.61
C GLU A 82 -6.45 -28.35 4.91
N GLY A 83 -5.45 -27.89 5.68
CA GLY A 83 -4.40 -27.00 5.20
C GLY A 83 -4.64 -25.51 5.44
N VAL A 84 -5.83 -25.10 5.93
CA VAL A 84 -6.07 -23.72 6.37
C VAL A 84 -5.56 -23.53 7.79
N GLU A 85 -4.50 -22.75 7.95
CA GLU A 85 -3.92 -22.44 9.28
C GLU A 85 -4.72 -21.35 10.01
N VAL A 86 -5.07 -20.27 9.30
CA VAL A 86 -5.80 -19.13 9.86
C VAL A 86 -6.82 -18.62 8.85
N ALA A 87 -8.06 -18.35 9.30
CA ALA A 87 -9.08 -17.68 8.48
C ALA A 87 -9.79 -16.58 9.29
N SER A 88 -9.99 -15.42 8.66
CA SER A 88 -10.59 -14.23 9.26
C SER A 88 -11.66 -13.66 8.33
N GLY A 89 -12.75 -13.19 8.91
CA GLY A 89 -13.77 -12.43 8.20
C GLY A 89 -13.40 -10.95 8.19
N SER A 90 -13.68 -10.27 7.07
CA SER A 90 -13.65 -8.82 7.00
C SER A 90 -14.89 -8.29 6.29
N LEU A 91 -15.39 -7.15 6.76
CA LEU A 91 -16.49 -6.44 6.14
C LEU A 91 -15.99 -5.09 5.63
N GLU A 92 -16.12 -4.85 4.32
CA GLU A 92 -15.73 -3.59 3.69
C GLU A 92 -16.99 -2.86 3.19
N ARG A 93 -17.14 -1.59 3.59
CA ARG A 93 -18.24 -0.73 3.18
C ARG A 93 -17.73 0.66 2.82
N ILE A 94 -18.09 1.11 1.62
CA ILE A 94 -17.83 2.49 1.20
C ILE A 94 -18.91 3.38 1.81
N ILE A 95 -18.47 4.39 2.55
CA ILE A 95 -19.30 5.44 3.13
C ILE A 95 -19.06 6.70 2.30
N ASN A 96 -20.09 7.14 1.59
CA ASN A 96 -20.03 8.43 0.88
C ASN A 96 -20.30 9.55 1.88
N LEU A 97 -19.47 10.57 1.85
CA LEU A 97 -19.60 11.73 2.71
C LEU A 97 -20.45 12.80 2.00
N PRO A 98 -21.31 13.52 2.75
CA PRO A 98 -21.91 14.76 2.27
C PRO A 98 -20.84 15.78 1.84
N ALA A 99 -21.23 16.77 1.03
CA ALA A 99 -20.36 17.88 0.69
C ALA A 99 -20.01 18.69 1.96
N ASP A 100 -18.77 19.19 2.01
CA ASP A 100 -18.20 20.00 3.09
C ASP A 100 -18.28 19.31 4.48
N TYR A 101 -18.26 17.97 4.53
CA TYR A 101 -18.58 17.24 5.77
C TYR A 101 -17.54 17.44 6.88
N PHE A 102 -16.24 17.50 6.53
CA PHE A 102 -15.16 17.63 7.49
C PHE A 102 -14.57 19.04 7.56
N ASP A 103 -14.40 19.72 6.42
CA ASP A 103 -13.83 21.07 6.33
C ASP A 103 -14.89 22.17 6.55
N GLN A 104 -16.18 21.86 6.34
CA GLN A 104 -17.31 22.79 6.49
C GLN A 104 -17.11 24.10 5.72
N ASP A 105 -16.32 24.07 4.63
CA ASP A 105 -15.99 25.24 3.81
C ASP A 105 -16.50 25.08 2.37
N PRO A 106 -17.63 25.72 2.02
CA PRO A 106 -18.24 25.62 0.69
C PRO A 106 -17.41 26.20 -0.46
N GLN A 107 -16.29 26.87 -0.17
CA GLN A 107 -15.36 27.41 -1.16
C GLN A 107 -14.13 26.54 -1.38
N ALA A 108 -13.87 25.58 -0.47
CA ALA A 108 -12.81 24.61 -0.60
C ALA A 108 -13.30 23.40 -1.41
N PHE A 109 -12.37 22.72 -2.09
CA PHE A 109 -12.70 21.45 -2.72
C PHE A 109 -12.61 20.34 -1.68
N ASP A 110 -13.71 19.61 -1.48
CA ASP A 110 -13.75 18.38 -0.68
C ASP A 110 -12.67 17.40 -1.17
N ARG A 111 -11.63 17.23 -0.36
CA ARG A 111 -10.54 16.31 -0.67
C ARG A 111 -10.89 14.85 -0.38
N ILE A 112 -11.87 14.62 0.48
CA ILE A 112 -12.36 13.30 0.86
C ILE A 112 -13.85 13.26 0.63
N THR A 113 -14.27 12.46 -0.34
CA THR A 113 -15.69 12.31 -0.72
C THR A 113 -16.25 10.95 -0.34
N ALA A 114 -15.38 9.98 -0.08
CA ALA A 114 -15.77 8.65 0.38
C ALA A 114 -14.67 8.03 1.24
N LEU A 115 -15.10 7.28 2.26
CA LEU A 115 -14.25 6.50 3.15
C LEU A 115 -14.56 5.03 2.96
N MET A 116 -13.56 4.14 3.06
CA MET A 116 -13.83 2.72 3.24
C MET A 116 -13.75 2.39 4.71
N LEU A 117 -14.89 1.96 5.26
CA LEU A 117 -14.95 1.37 6.58
C LEU A 117 -14.69 -0.13 6.44
N LYS A 118 -13.60 -0.60 7.06
CA LYS A 118 -13.22 -2.00 7.10
C LYS A 118 -13.33 -2.55 8.53
N GLY A 119 -14.32 -3.41 8.76
CA GLY A 119 -14.46 -4.20 9.97
C GLY A 119 -13.61 -5.46 9.90
N ILE A 120 -12.84 -5.74 10.96
CA ILE A 120 -11.97 -6.91 11.09
C ILE A 120 -12.07 -7.50 12.48
N ASP A 121 -11.72 -8.78 12.62
CA ASP A 121 -11.38 -9.35 13.92
C ASP A 121 -9.96 -8.88 14.33
N PRO A 122 -9.80 -8.14 15.43
CA PRO A 122 -8.51 -7.57 15.82
C PRO A 122 -7.48 -8.61 16.27
N VAL A 123 -7.92 -9.79 16.71
CA VAL A 123 -7.02 -10.87 17.17
C VAL A 123 -6.49 -11.61 15.96
N VAL A 124 -7.40 -12.11 15.11
CA VAL A 124 -7.03 -12.91 13.95
C VAL A 124 -6.38 -12.04 12.86
N GLY A 125 -6.85 -10.79 12.70
CA GLY A 125 -6.32 -9.85 11.72
C GLY A 125 -4.83 -9.56 11.90
N ARG A 126 -4.36 -9.40 13.15
CA ARG A 126 -2.92 -9.20 13.43
C ARG A 126 -2.06 -10.42 13.16
N GLN A 127 -2.64 -11.62 13.20
CA GLN A 127 -1.91 -12.86 12.88
C GLN A 127 -1.68 -12.99 11.37
N MET A 128 -2.60 -12.48 10.55
CA MET A 128 -2.50 -12.53 9.10
C MET A 128 -1.71 -11.36 8.49
N ILE A 129 -1.84 -10.17 9.08
CA ILE A 129 -1.29 -8.94 8.53
C ILE A 129 -0.55 -8.17 9.63
N ALA A 130 0.70 -7.81 9.35
CA ALA A 130 1.48 -6.94 10.21
C ALA A 130 1.01 -5.48 10.05
N TYR A 131 0.22 -5.00 11.01
CA TYR A 131 -0.16 -3.59 11.08
C TYR A 131 0.92 -2.79 11.80
N ASN A 132 1.73 -2.05 11.03
CA ASN A 132 2.71 -1.13 11.59
C ASN A 132 1.99 0.13 12.08
N ILE A 133 1.80 0.25 13.39
CA ILE A 133 1.23 1.46 13.99
C ILE A 133 2.34 2.50 14.14
N VAL A 134 2.10 3.70 13.61
CA VAL A 134 3.04 4.82 13.76
C VAL A 134 2.77 5.60 15.04
N GLU A 135 1.51 5.67 15.46
CA GLU A 135 1.10 6.41 16.64
C GLU A 135 -0.13 5.76 17.29
N GLY A 136 -0.21 5.79 18.62
CA GLY A 136 -1.30 5.17 19.36
C GLY A 136 -1.17 3.65 19.46
N ARG A 137 -2.31 2.95 19.35
CA ARG A 137 -2.40 1.49 19.45
C ARG A 137 -3.31 0.89 18.37
N PHE A 138 -3.19 -0.41 18.15
CA PHE A 138 -4.15 -1.14 17.31
C PHE A 138 -5.42 -1.49 18.10
N LEU A 139 -6.47 -1.89 17.38
CA LEU A 139 -7.76 -2.32 17.93
C LEU A 139 -7.60 -3.49 18.89
N GLU A 140 -8.27 -3.44 20.04
CA GLU A 140 -8.35 -4.49 21.05
C GLU A 140 -9.71 -5.20 20.98
N PRO A 141 -9.84 -6.44 21.49
CA PRO A 141 -11.10 -7.19 21.41
C PRO A 141 -12.29 -6.49 22.10
N GLN A 142 -12.02 -5.67 23.11
CA GLN A 142 -13.03 -4.86 23.81
C GLN A 142 -13.44 -3.58 23.08
N ASP A 143 -12.74 -3.18 22.00
CA ASP A 143 -13.05 -1.95 21.30
C ASP A 143 -14.24 -2.15 20.36
N THR A 144 -15.39 -1.59 20.72
CA THR A 144 -16.61 -1.63 19.89
C THR A 144 -16.76 -0.41 18.98
N GLU A 145 -16.28 0.75 19.43
CA GLU A 145 -16.43 2.06 18.75
C GLU A 145 -15.06 2.73 18.56
N ALA A 146 -14.06 1.94 18.18
CA ALA A 146 -12.73 2.46 17.87
C ALA A 146 -12.35 2.19 16.42
N ALA A 147 -11.57 3.11 15.85
CA ALA A 147 -11.01 3.01 14.53
C ALA A 147 -9.51 3.26 14.56
N VAL A 148 -8.81 2.59 13.64
CA VAL A 148 -7.43 2.90 13.31
C VAL A 148 -7.44 3.51 11.91
N ILE A 149 -6.93 4.73 11.77
CA ILE A 149 -6.98 5.48 10.51
C ILE A 149 -5.58 5.65 9.92
N THR A 150 -5.49 6.03 8.65
CA THR A 150 -4.19 6.37 8.05
C THR A 150 -3.77 7.77 8.47
N ARG A 151 -2.46 8.00 8.57
CA ARG A 151 -1.90 9.34 8.86
C ARG A 151 -2.29 10.39 7.80
N SER A 152 -2.46 9.98 6.55
CA SER A 152 -2.94 10.86 5.48
C SER A 152 -4.37 11.32 5.72
N LEU A 153 -5.27 10.39 6.07
CA LEU A 153 -6.65 10.71 6.44
C LEU A 153 -6.68 11.62 7.65
N ALA A 154 -5.99 11.24 8.73
CA ALA A 154 -5.88 12.01 9.97
C ALA A 154 -5.50 13.48 9.74
N ARG A 155 -4.49 13.72 8.89
CA ARG A 155 -4.05 15.06 8.51
C ARG A 155 -5.12 15.85 7.75
N GLU A 156 -5.82 15.18 6.85
CA GLU A 156 -6.79 15.82 5.97
C GLU A 156 -8.06 16.23 6.71
N ILE A 157 -8.55 15.40 7.63
CA ILE A 157 -9.72 15.71 8.47
C ILE A 157 -9.34 16.44 9.78
N GLY A 158 -8.05 16.64 10.04
CA GLY A 158 -7.55 17.35 11.21
C GLY A 158 -7.73 16.63 12.55
N VAL A 159 -7.79 15.29 12.56
CA VAL A 159 -7.98 14.49 13.79
C VAL A 159 -6.69 13.75 14.19
N GLY A 160 -6.47 13.60 15.49
CA GLY A 160 -5.36 12.87 16.08
C GLY A 160 -5.79 11.57 16.78
N VAL A 161 -4.82 10.91 17.41
CA VAL A 161 -5.11 9.77 18.29
C VAL A 161 -5.82 10.26 19.54
N GLY A 162 -6.99 9.70 19.82
CA GLY A 162 -7.86 10.03 20.95
C GLY A 162 -9.13 10.77 20.54
N ASP A 163 -9.16 11.36 19.34
CA ASP A 163 -10.29 12.12 18.84
C ASP A 163 -11.40 11.21 18.30
N THR A 164 -12.61 11.75 18.21
CA THR A 164 -13.79 11.04 17.70
C THR A 164 -14.10 11.49 16.28
N ILE A 165 -14.35 10.52 15.40
CA ILE A 165 -14.73 10.72 14.01
C ILE A 165 -16.20 10.34 13.88
N ALA A 166 -17.01 11.29 13.45
CA ALA A 166 -18.39 11.04 13.08
C ALA A 166 -18.45 10.50 11.64
N LEU A 167 -19.10 9.35 11.44
CA LEU A 167 -19.31 8.75 10.14
C LEU A 167 -20.80 8.72 9.81
N PRO A 168 -21.24 9.26 8.66
CA PRO A 168 -22.62 9.17 8.24
C PRO A 168 -22.92 7.76 7.73
N THR A 169 -23.67 6.97 8.49
CA THR A 169 -24.10 5.63 8.10
C THR A 169 -25.57 5.62 7.69
N ALA A 170 -26.01 4.53 7.03
CA ALA A 170 -27.40 4.37 6.62
C ALA A 170 -28.41 4.40 7.79
N THR A 171 -27.94 4.10 9.02
CA THR A 171 -28.77 4.07 10.24
C THR A 171 -28.61 5.31 11.12
N GLY A 172 -27.78 6.28 10.72
CA GLY A 172 -27.49 7.48 11.50
C GLY A 172 -26.00 7.80 11.56
N ILE A 173 -25.61 8.72 12.45
CA ILE A 173 -24.20 9.06 12.65
C ILE A 173 -23.59 8.03 13.61
N ALA A 174 -22.52 7.36 13.17
CA ALA A 174 -21.73 6.47 14.01
C ALA A 174 -20.47 7.22 14.46
N GLU A 175 -20.22 7.25 15.76
CA GLU A 175 -19.03 7.88 16.32
C GLU A 175 -17.96 6.83 16.57
N LEU A 176 -16.78 7.02 15.98
CA LEU A 176 -15.63 6.12 16.15
C LEU A 176 -14.44 6.89 16.72
N LYS A 177 -13.88 6.38 17.82
CA LYS A 177 -12.67 6.94 18.41
C LYS A 177 -11.42 6.49 17.66
N ALA A 178 -10.62 7.44 17.17
CA ALA A 178 -9.33 7.16 16.56
C ALA A 178 -8.32 6.71 17.62
N VAL A 179 -8.01 5.41 17.70
CA VAL A 179 -7.09 4.86 18.74
C VAL A 179 -5.67 4.65 18.23
N GLY A 180 -5.46 4.73 16.92
CA GLY A 180 -4.12 4.65 16.33
C GLY A 180 -4.05 5.11 14.89
N LEU A 181 -2.82 5.40 14.45
CA LEU A 181 -2.50 5.85 13.10
C LEU A 181 -1.60 4.83 12.39
N LEU A 182 -2.03 4.43 11.20
CA LEU A 182 -1.24 3.67 10.24
C LEU A 182 -0.36 4.61 9.40
N PRO A 183 0.74 4.10 8.82
CA PRO A 183 1.57 4.88 7.92
C PRO A 183 0.78 5.37 6.72
N GLU A 184 1.27 6.47 6.14
CA GLU A 184 0.71 7.01 4.91
C GLU A 184 0.81 5.95 3.80
N ARG A 185 -0.31 5.70 3.12
CA ARG A 185 -0.27 4.90 1.89
C ARG A 185 0.20 5.81 0.76
N MET A 186 1.29 5.42 0.09
CA MET A 186 1.88 6.19 -1.02
C MET A 186 1.06 6.10 -2.33
N LEU A 187 -0.07 5.40 -2.34
CA LEU A 187 -0.93 5.26 -3.52
C LEU A 187 -2.10 6.25 -3.42
N PRO A 188 -2.17 7.28 -4.29
CA PRO A 188 -3.36 8.10 -4.44
C PRO A 188 -4.46 7.27 -5.12
N GLY A 189 -5.55 6.99 -4.41
CA GLY A 189 -6.73 6.31 -4.95
C GLY A 189 -7.49 5.55 -3.88
N ASN A 190 -8.80 5.86 -3.78
CA ASN A 190 -9.81 5.36 -2.85
C ASN A 190 -9.31 4.60 -1.63
N GLU A 191 -9.57 5.19 -0.47
CA GLU A 191 -9.39 4.55 0.83
C GLU A 191 -10.01 3.14 0.81
N LYS A 192 -9.28 2.17 1.36
CA LYS A 192 -9.67 0.76 1.52
C LYS A 192 -9.36 0.31 2.93
#